data_AF-A0A2D0L1W6-F1
#
_entry.id   AF-A0A2D0L1W6-F1
#
_cell.length_a   1.000
_cell.length_b   1.000
_cell.length_c   1.000
_cell.angle_alpha   90.00
_cell.angle_beta   90.00
_cell.angle_gamma   90.00
#
_symmetry.space_group_name_H-M   'P 1'
#
loop_
_entity.id
_entity.type
_entity.pdbx_description
1 polymer ?
#
loop_
_entity_poly.entity_id
_entity_poly.type
_entity_poly.pdbx_seq_one_letter_code
_entity_poly.pdbx_strand_id
1 'polypeptide(L)' 'MSHASTLKTTIRLKKSESIDLQEKAFLLTKKNIMSGRQKIYSEADLVHYAIEQMLSMITLDEHGHLILEKDS' A
#
# COMPACT_ATOMS: atom_id res chain seq x y z
N MET A 1 -16.76 1.01 -27.01
CA MET A 1 -17.31 0.17 -25.92
C MET A 1 -16.66 0.61 -24.64
N SER A 2 -17.40 1.28 -23.76
CA SER A 2 -16.93 1.75 -22.47
C SER A 2 -16.75 0.56 -21.54
N HIS A 3 -15.52 0.06 -21.40
CA HIS A 3 -15.17 -0.79 -20.28
C HIS A 3 -15.32 0.06 -19.01
N ALA A 4 -16.50 -0.03 -18.39
CA ALA A 4 -16.64 0.31 -16.99
C ALA A 4 -15.77 -0.69 -16.24
N SER A 5 -14.49 -0.34 -16.07
CA SER A 5 -13.63 -0.97 -15.09
C SER A 5 -14.37 -0.83 -13.78
N THR A 6 -15.01 -1.90 -13.33
CA THR A 6 -15.41 -2.05 -11.93
C THR A 6 -14.09 -2.04 -11.15
N LEU A 7 -13.57 -0.84 -10.90
CA LEU A 7 -12.61 -0.58 -9.86
C LEU A 7 -13.22 -1.24 -8.64
N LYS A 8 -12.67 -2.39 -8.23
CA LYS A 8 -12.87 -2.89 -6.87
C LYS A 8 -12.18 -1.87 -5.97
N THR A 9 -12.84 -0.74 -5.75
CA THR A 9 -12.37 0.39 -4.93
C THR A 9 -12.13 -0.05 -3.49
N THR A 10 -12.69 -1.19 -3.10
CA THR A 10 -12.57 -1.73 -1.74
C THR A 10 -11.80 -3.05 -1.76
N ILE A 11 -10.54 -3.00 -1.33
CA ILE A 11 -9.78 -4.19 -0.95
C ILE A 11 -10.15 -4.51 0.50
N ARG A 12 -10.79 -5.65 0.73
CA ARG A 12 -11.11 -6.10 2.09
C ARG A 12 -9.86 -6.72 2.70
N LEU A 13 -9.20 -5.97 3.56
CA LEU A 13 -8.08 -6.46 4.36
C LEU A 13 -8.58 -7.51 5.36
N LYS A 14 -7.72 -8.48 5.66
CA LYS A 14 -7.93 -9.36 6.81
C LYS A 14 -7.81 -8.53 8.09
N LYS A 15 -8.47 -9.00 9.15
CA LYS A 15 -8.47 -8.32 10.45
C LYS A 15 -7.05 -8.09 10.98
N SER A 16 -6.14 -9.04 10.80
CA SER A 16 -4.73 -8.91 11.17
C SER A 16 -4.02 -7.83 10.35
N GLU A 17 -4.20 -7.82 9.03
CA GLU A 17 -3.57 -6.85 8.12
C GLU A 17 -4.00 -5.41 8.43
N SER A 18 -5.30 -5.21 8.74
CA SER A 18 -5.81 -3.90 9.16
C SER A 18 -5.24 -3.46 10.51
N ILE A 19 -5.11 -4.36 11.50
CA ILE A 19 -4.48 -4.04 12.79
C ILE A 19 -3.01 -3.61 12.59
N ASP A 20 -2.25 -4.39 11.81
CA ASP A 20 -0.83 -4.10 11.55
C ASP A 20 -0.67 -2.77 10.82
N LEU A 21 -1.53 -2.48 9.84
CA LEU A 21 -1.55 -1.19 9.13
C LEU A 21 -1.93 -0.03 10.04
N GLN A 22 -2.90 -0.22 10.93
CA GLN A 22 -3.35 0.80 11.88
C GLN A 22 -2.23 1.16 12.86
N GLU A 23 -1.56 0.16 13.41
CA GLU A 23 -0.42 0.35 14.30
C GLU A 23 0.73 1.07 13.59
N LYS A 24 1.04 0.66 12.35
CA LYS A 24 2.06 1.31 11.53
C LYS A 24 1.71 2.77 11.24
N ALA A 25 0.47 3.05 10.86
CA ALA A 25 -0.03 4.39 10.59
C ALA A 25 0.09 5.30 11.82
N PHE A 26 -0.26 4.78 13.00
CA PHE A 26 -0.11 5.47 14.27
C PHE A 26 1.36 5.78 14.58
N LEU A 27 2.25 4.78 14.46
CA LEU A 27 3.69 4.96 14.72
C LEU A 27 4.33 5.99 13.78
N LEU A 28 3.98 5.96 12.49
CA LEU A 28 4.45 6.93 11.50
C LEU A 28 3.93 8.34 11.80
N THR A 29 2.65 8.46 12.14
CA THR A 29 2.03 9.73 12.54
C THR A 29 2.71 10.30 13.78
N LYS A 30 2.90 9.48 14.82
CA LYS A 30 3.60 9.86 16.04
C LYS A 30 5.02 10.36 15.74
N LYS A 31 5.77 9.62 14.91
CA LYS A 31 7.13 10.02 14.50
C LYS A 31 7.13 11.35 13.74
N ASN A 32 6.17 11.56 12.85
CA ASN A 32 6.05 12.82 12.10
C ASN A 32 5.76 14.01 13.02
N ILE A 33 4.79 13.84 13.93
CA ILE A 33 4.43 14.87 14.93
C ILE A 33 5.63 15.19 15.82
N MET A 34 6.34 14.18 16.30
CA MET A 34 7.58 14.36 17.07
C MET A 34 8.69 15.07 16.29
N SER A 35 8.68 14.97 14.96
CA SER A 35 9.62 15.65 14.06
C SER A 35 9.14 17.06 13.64
N GLY A 36 8.10 17.59 14.29
CA GLY A 36 7.52 18.91 13.99
C GLY A 36 6.63 18.96 12.75
N ARG A 37 6.32 17.81 12.13
CA ARG A 37 5.45 17.71 10.94
C ARG A 37 4.06 17.23 11.34
N GLN A 38 3.04 18.06 11.16
CA GLN A 38 1.64 17.75 11.51
C GLN A 38 0.92 16.88 10.46
N LYS A 39 1.63 15.95 9.80
CA LYS A 39 1.02 15.06 8.80
C LYS A 39 0.61 13.75 9.45
N ILE A 40 -0.69 13.49 9.43
CA ILE A 40 -1.32 12.25 9.88
C ILE A 40 -1.33 11.27 8.71
N TYR A 41 -1.00 10.01 9.01
CA TYR A 41 -1.12 8.90 8.07
C TYR A 41 -2.29 8.00 8.49
N SER A 42 -3.11 7.62 7.51
CA SER A 42 -4.18 6.65 7.66
C SER A 42 -3.79 5.29 7.07
N GLU A 43 -4.53 4.23 7.40
CA GLU A 43 -4.37 2.91 6.77
C GLU A 43 -4.43 2.99 5.25
N ALA A 44 -5.36 3.79 4.70
CA ALA A 44 -5.51 3.99 3.27
C ALA A 44 -4.25 4.60 2.63
N ASP A 45 -3.63 5.59 3.28
CA ASP A 45 -2.40 6.20 2.77
C ASP A 45 -1.25 5.18 2.69
N LEU A 46 -1.12 4.32 3.71
CA LEU A 46 -0.11 3.27 3.72
C LEU A 46 -0.37 2.22 2.64
N VAL A 47 -1.63 1.82 2.46
CA VAL A 47 -2.02 0.85 1.43
C VAL A 47 -1.81 1.42 0.04
N HIS A 48 -2.23 2.65 -0.23
CA HIS A 48 -2.00 3.31 -1.51
C HIS A 48 -0.51 3.43 -1.81
N TYR A 49 0.29 3.88 -0.84
CA TYR A 49 1.74 3.96 -1.00
C TYR A 49 2.36 2.58 -1.26
N ALA A 50 1.97 1.55 -0.51
CA ALA A 50 2.49 0.20 -0.70
C ALA A 50 2.11 -0.35 -2.08
N ILE A 51 0.87 -0.15 -2.53
CA ILE A 51 0.41 -0.57 -3.86
C ILE A 51 1.19 0.16 -4.94
N GLU A 52 1.36 1.48 -4.86
CA GLU A 52 2.12 2.24 -5.85
C GLU A 52 3.56 1.74 -5.97
N GLN A 53 4.23 1.50 -4.84
CA GLN A 53 5.60 0.99 -4.82
C GLN A 53 5.69 -0.47 -5.31
N MET A 54 4.72 -1.31 -4.95
CA MET A 54 4.72 -2.71 -5.39
C MET A 54 4.34 -2.82 -6.87
N LEU A 55 3.44 -1.99 -7.38
CA LEU A 55 3.05 -1.98 -8.79
C LEU A 55 4.24 -1.66 -9.70
N SER A 56 5.16 -0.78 -9.30
CA SER A 56 6.38 -0.53 -10.06
C SER A 56 7.37 -1.68 -10.02
N MET A 57 7.28 -2.56 -9.03
CA MET A 57 8.16 -3.72 -8.87
C MET A 57 7.58 -5.01 -9.45
N ILE A 58 6.28 -5.06 -9.74
CA ILE A 58 5.65 -6.25 -10.31
C ILE A 58 6.10 -6.39 -11.77
N THR A 59 6.86 -7.45 -12.03
CA THR A 59 7.27 -7.87 -13.37
C THR A 59 6.94 -9.35 -13.58
N LEU A 60 7.23 -9.87 -14.77
CA LEU A 60 7.01 -11.28 -15.11
C LEU A 60 8.35 -12.02 -15.13
N ASP A 61 8.36 -13.24 -14.59
CA ASP A 61 9.47 -14.17 -14.81
C ASP A 61 9.40 -14.80 -16.21
N GLU A 62 10.42 -15.59 -16.55
CA GLU A 62 10.52 -16.32 -17.82
C GLU A 62 9.40 -17.35 -18.03
N HIS A 63 8.64 -17.67 -16.99
CA HIS A 63 7.51 -18.59 -17.01
C HIS A 63 6.15 -17.87 -16.99
N GLY A 64 6.14 -16.53 -16.98
CA GLY A 64 4.93 -15.71 -16.95
C GLY A 64 4.28 -15.60 -15.57
N HIS A 65 4.98 -15.94 -14.49
CA HIS A 65 4.52 -15.68 -13.13
C HIS A 65 4.88 -14.26 -12.68
N LEU A 66 4.00 -13.68 -11.86
CA LEU A 66 4.23 -12.38 -11.25
C LEU A 66 5.34 -12.49 -10.21
N ILE A 67 6.41 -11.73 -10.41
CA ILE A 67 7.52 -11.60 -9.46
C ILE A 67 7.69 -10.13 -9.05
N LEU A 68 8.34 -9.91 -7.91
CA LEU A 68 8.74 -8.57 -7.46
C LEU A 68 10.21 -8.38 -7.84
N GLU A 69 10.47 -7.54 -8.84
CA GLU A 69 11.82 -7.07 -9.17
C GLU A 69 12.26 -6.10 -8.08
N LYS A 70 13.24 -6.52 -7.28
CA LYS A 70 13.82 -5.66 -6.26
C LYS A 70 14.82 -4.76 -6.96
N ASP A 71 14.59 -3.44 -6.92
CA ASP A 71 15.60 -2.45 -7.31
C ASP A 71 16.94 -2.85 -6.69
N SER A 72 17.87 -3.28 -7.55
CA SER A 72 19.21 -3.71 -7.19
C SER A 72 20.15 -2.52 -7.14
#